data_AF-A0A0S8E6L8-F1
#
_entry.id   AF-A0A0S8E6L8-F1
#
_cell.length_a   1.000
_cell.length_b   1.000
_cell.length_c   1.000
_cell.angle_alpha   90.00
_cell.angle_beta   90.00
_cell.angle_gamma   90.00
#
_symmetry.space_group_name_H-M   'P 1'
#
loop_
_entity.id
_entity.type
_entity.pdbx_description
1 polymer ?
#
loop_
_entity_poly.entity_id
_entity_poly.type
_entity_poly.pdbx_seq_one_letter_code
_entity_poly.pdbx_strand_id
1 'polypeptide(L)'
;MGWYTAEPEALSREIAGLFQRAQVEPIENVIALILPHAGYRYSGLVAASGLKTADKKYKRIIVIGPSHRVPMEEMLSLPRATHYETSLGEVPLDVELIDKLLKYPVFRNVPQAHEYGPSGQEHSVQIELPLLQHSRENFKF
;
A
#
# COMPACT_ATOMS: atom_id res chain seq x y z
N MET A 1 1.70 -17.96 -9.09
CA MET A 1 2.17 -16.65 -9.57
C MET A 1 1.69 -15.61 -8.59
N GLY A 2 2.58 -14.81 -8.01
CA GLY A 2 2.22 -13.71 -7.10
C GLY A 2 2.25 -12.36 -7.83
N TRP A 3 1.75 -11.30 -7.16
CA TRP A 3 1.78 -9.93 -7.67
C TRP A 3 3.19 -9.31 -7.64
N TYR A 4 4.01 -9.76 -6.69
CA TYR A 4 5.44 -9.51 -6.56
C TYR A 4 6.13 -10.77 -6.02
N THR A 5 7.47 -10.82 -6.00
CA THR A 5 8.20 -11.98 -5.46
C THR A 5 8.12 -12.07 -3.94
N ALA A 6 7.91 -13.28 -3.40
CA ALA A 6 7.74 -13.49 -1.96
C ALA A 6 9.06 -13.62 -1.17
N GLU A 7 10.20 -13.81 -1.86
CA GLU A 7 11.52 -13.90 -1.23
C GLU A 7 12.06 -12.49 -0.91
N PRO A 8 12.40 -12.17 0.36
CA PRO A 8 12.69 -10.80 0.80
C PRO A 8 13.80 -10.11 0.01
N GLU A 9 14.90 -10.82 -0.24
CA GLU A 9 16.10 -10.29 -0.88
C GLU A 9 15.85 -9.99 -2.37
N ALA A 10 15.10 -10.84 -3.07
CA ALA A 10 14.67 -10.63 -4.44
C ALA A 10 13.65 -9.50 -4.55
N LEU A 11 12.74 -9.38 -3.58
CA LEU A 11 11.77 -8.29 -3.55
C LEU A 11 12.46 -6.94 -3.34
N SER A 12 13.40 -6.88 -2.40
CA SER A 12 14.23 -5.70 -2.15
C SER A 12 15.03 -5.29 -3.40
N ARG A 13 15.67 -6.26 -4.08
CA ARG A 13 16.37 -6.02 -5.36
C ARG A 13 15.43 -5.56 -6.48
N GLU A 14 14.25 -6.18 -6.62
CA GLU A 14 13.24 -5.81 -7.63
C GLU A 14 12.81 -4.35 -7.44
N ILE A 15 12.40 -3.99 -6.22
CA ILE A 15 11.93 -2.64 -5.88
C ILE A 15 13.05 -1.60 -6.05
N ALA A 16 14.26 -1.86 -5.55
CA ALA A 16 15.40 -0.96 -5.74
C ALA A 16 15.68 -0.70 -7.23
N GLY A 17 15.57 -1.73 -8.07
CA GLY A 17 15.68 -1.61 -9.53
C GLY A 17 14.57 -0.78 -10.17
N LEU A 18 13.34 -0.82 -9.63
CA LEU A 18 12.23 0.03 -10.08
C LEU A 18 12.50 1.51 -9.74
N PHE A 19 12.92 1.82 -8.49
CA PHE A 19 13.22 3.19 -8.06
C PHE A 19 14.47 3.80 -8.72
N GLN A 20 15.45 2.96 -9.07
CA GLN A 20 16.61 3.37 -9.86
C GLN A 20 16.22 3.73 -11.30
N ARG A 21 15.33 2.95 -11.91
CA ARG A 21 14.84 3.16 -13.29
C ARG A 21 13.79 4.27 -13.42
N ALA A 22 13.11 4.63 -12.34
CA ALA A 22 12.17 5.74 -12.31
C ALA A 22 12.88 7.08 -12.57
N GLN A 23 12.69 7.66 -13.76
CA GLN A 23 13.23 8.97 -14.15
C GLN A 23 12.10 10.00 -14.08
N VAL A 24 11.99 10.69 -12.96
CA VAL A 24 11.01 11.75 -12.69
C VAL A 24 11.64 12.82 -11.82
N GLU A 25 11.19 14.06 -12.00
CA GLU A 25 11.55 15.16 -11.11
C GLU A 25 10.64 15.18 -9.87
N PRO A 26 11.16 15.56 -8.69
CA PRO A 26 10.35 15.90 -7.52
C PRO A 26 9.23 16.91 -7.82
N ILE A 27 8.09 16.72 -7.17
CA ILE A 27 7.00 17.69 -7.09
C ILE A 27 6.91 18.16 -5.64
N GLU A 28 6.97 19.47 -5.44
CA GLU A 28 6.84 20.03 -4.10
C GLU A 28 5.43 19.75 -3.52
N ASN A 29 5.39 19.57 -2.20
CA ASN A 29 4.16 19.58 -1.41
C ASN A 29 3.07 18.54 -1.75
N VAL A 30 3.33 17.53 -2.61
CA VAL A 30 2.40 16.41 -2.93
C VAL A 30 1.60 15.94 -1.70
N ILE A 31 0.28 15.80 -1.83
CA ILE A 31 -0.61 15.31 -0.75
C ILE A 31 -1.36 14.02 -1.12
N ALA A 32 -1.40 13.66 -2.40
CA ALA A 32 -2.06 12.47 -2.91
C ALA A 32 -1.34 11.98 -4.17
N LEU A 33 -1.43 10.67 -4.42
CA LEU A 33 -0.95 9.99 -5.63
C LEU A 33 -2.04 9.02 -6.09
N ILE A 34 -2.09 8.74 -7.39
CA ILE A 34 -2.90 7.66 -7.96
C ILE A 34 -1.92 6.65 -8.54
N LEU A 35 -1.89 5.43 -7.96
CA LEU A 35 -0.93 4.40 -8.29
C LEU A 35 -1.61 3.14 -8.89
N PRO A 36 -0.97 2.46 -9.86
CA PRO A 36 -1.52 1.26 -10.50
C PRO A 36 -1.14 -0.05 -9.78
N HIS A 37 -2.13 -0.68 -9.13
CA HIS A 37 -1.99 -1.93 -8.37
C HIS A 37 -1.99 -3.23 -9.21
N ALA A 38 -1.39 -3.23 -10.41
CA ALA A 38 -1.10 -4.50 -11.09
C ALA A 38 0.19 -5.14 -10.51
N GLY A 39 0.51 -6.36 -10.94
CA GLY A 39 1.77 -6.99 -10.51
C GLY A 39 2.99 -6.18 -10.95
N TYR A 40 4.07 -6.18 -10.16
CA TYR A 40 5.24 -5.31 -10.37
C TYR A 40 5.87 -5.39 -11.76
N ARG A 41 5.84 -6.58 -12.38
CA ARG A 41 6.25 -6.80 -13.77
C ARG A 41 5.57 -5.88 -14.79
N TYR A 42 4.33 -5.45 -14.50
CA TYR A 42 3.50 -4.64 -15.39
C TYR A 42 3.43 -3.18 -14.95
N SER A 43 3.23 -2.91 -13.66
CA SER A 43 2.96 -1.54 -13.17
C SER A 43 3.97 -1.00 -12.15
N GLY A 44 4.88 -1.83 -11.64
CA GLY A 44 5.78 -1.45 -10.54
C GLY A 44 6.67 -0.25 -10.86
N LEU A 45 7.10 -0.09 -12.12
CA LEU A 45 7.88 1.08 -12.55
C LEU A 45 7.05 2.38 -12.51
N VAL A 46 5.76 2.30 -12.86
CA VAL A 46 4.85 3.45 -12.84
C VAL A 46 4.54 3.83 -11.39
N ALA A 47 4.26 2.85 -10.52
CA ALA A 47 4.04 3.08 -9.10
C ALA A 47 5.28 3.68 -8.41
N ALA A 48 6.46 3.11 -8.64
CA ALA A 48 7.73 3.66 -8.15
C ALA A 48 8.01 5.09 -8.66
N SER A 49 7.63 5.38 -9.91
CA SER A 49 7.76 6.74 -10.47
C SER A 49 6.83 7.73 -9.76
N GLY A 50 5.57 7.40 -9.53
CA GLY A 50 4.65 8.23 -8.75
C GLY A 50 5.11 8.45 -7.30
N LEU A 51 5.67 7.41 -6.65
CA LEU A 51 6.23 7.55 -5.30
C LEU A 51 7.49 8.43 -5.27
N LYS A 52 8.30 8.42 -6.33
CA LYS A 52 9.53 9.21 -6.43
C LYS A 52 9.28 10.70 -6.66
N THR A 53 8.13 11.12 -7.19
CA THR A 53 7.78 12.56 -7.27
C THR A 53 7.44 13.17 -5.90
N ALA A 54 7.17 12.36 -4.87
CA ALA A 54 6.76 12.82 -3.55
C ALA A 54 7.96 12.95 -2.58
N ASP A 55 8.60 14.13 -2.55
CA ASP A 55 9.91 14.37 -1.92
C ASP A 55 9.89 14.80 -0.43
N LYS A 56 8.71 14.95 0.18
CA LYS A 56 8.60 15.29 1.62
C LYS A 56 8.46 14.06 2.51
N LYS A 57 8.80 14.21 3.80
CA LYS A 57 8.55 13.17 4.82
C LYS A 57 7.06 13.16 5.22
N TYR A 58 6.46 11.97 5.26
CA TYR A 58 5.09 11.74 5.68
C TYR A 58 5.08 10.97 7.00
N LYS A 59 4.39 11.49 8.03
CA LYS A 59 4.21 10.77 9.31
C LYS A 59 3.14 9.67 9.21
N ARG A 60 2.19 9.84 8.27
CA ARG A 60 1.09 8.92 8.02
C ARG A 60 0.79 8.87 6.52
N ILE A 61 0.48 7.69 5.99
CA ILE A 61 0.16 7.47 4.57
C ILE A 61 -1.13 6.64 4.49
N ILE A 62 -2.21 7.23 4.02
CA ILE A 62 -3.49 6.52 3.84
C ILE A 62 -3.51 5.92 2.43
N VAL A 63 -3.62 4.61 2.33
CA VAL A 63 -3.80 3.89 1.06
C VAL A 63 -5.28 3.52 0.92
N ILE A 64 -5.91 3.94 -0.18
CA ILE A 64 -7.31 3.65 -0.48
C ILE A 64 -7.34 2.82 -1.77
N GLY A 65 -7.76 1.57 -1.67
CA GLY A 65 -7.93 0.67 -2.82
C GLY A 65 -9.40 0.23 -2.98
N PRO A 66 -9.84 -0.11 -4.21
CA PRO A 66 -11.12 -0.77 -4.43
C PRO A 66 -11.13 -2.17 -3.78
N SER A 67 -12.32 -2.67 -3.42
CA SER A 67 -12.49 -4.11 -3.24
C SER A 67 -12.87 -4.77 -4.56
N HIS A 68 -12.12 -5.79 -4.94
CA HIS A 68 -12.33 -6.64 -6.10
C HIS A 68 -13.31 -7.78 -5.84
N ARG A 69 -13.67 -8.03 -4.57
CA ARG A 69 -14.32 -9.28 -4.13
C ARG A 69 -15.50 -9.08 -3.19
N VAL A 70 -15.44 -8.10 -2.30
CA VAL A 70 -16.49 -7.84 -1.31
C VAL A 70 -17.29 -6.62 -1.75
N PRO A 71 -18.62 -6.71 -1.93
CA PRO A 71 -19.45 -5.54 -2.17
C PRO A 71 -19.33 -4.55 -1.00
N MET A 72 -18.91 -3.33 -1.30
CA MET A 72 -18.68 -2.25 -0.33
C MET A 72 -19.47 -1.00 -0.71
N GLU A 73 -20.78 -1.15 -0.77
CA GLU A 73 -21.70 -0.05 -1.05
C GLU A 73 -21.69 0.98 0.08
N GLU A 74 -21.44 2.25 -0.27
CA GLU A 74 -21.43 3.41 0.64
C GLU A 74 -20.54 3.26 1.89
N MET A 75 -19.48 2.43 1.84
CA MET A 75 -18.63 2.14 2.99
C MET A 75 -17.14 1.98 2.65
N LEU A 76 -16.30 2.20 3.65
CA LEU A 76 -14.87 1.93 3.64
C LEU A 76 -14.54 0.92 4.75
N SER A 77 -13.68 -0.04 4.46
CA SER A 77 -13.22 -1.03 5.45
C SER A 77 -11.87 -0.64 6.01
N LEU A 78 -11.74 -0.67 7.33
CA LEU A 78 -10.48 -0.50 8.06
C LEU A 78 -10.13 -1.82 8.76
N PRO A 79 -8.86 -2.26 8.73
CA PRO A 79 -8.44 -3.47 9.42
C PRO A 79 -8.43 -3.25 10.93
N ARG A 80 -8.74 -4.31 11.70
CA ARG A 80 -8.50 -4.38 13.15
C ARG A 80 -7.21 -5.14 13.40
N ALA A 81 -6.10 -4.51 13.03
CA ALA A 81 -4.75 -5.03 13.17
C ALA A 81 -3.81 -3.91 13.66
N THR A 82 -2.62 -4.27 14.13
CA THR A 82 -1.59 -3.32 14.60
C THR A 82 -0.55 -3.02 13.52
N HIS A 83 -0.36 -3.93 12.56
CA HIS A 83 0.61 -3.83 11.47
C HIS A 83 0.02 -4.46 10.20
N TYR A 84 0.57 -4.09 9.04
CA TYR A 84 0.57 -4.95 7.86
C TYR A 84 1.86 -5.77 7.82
N GLU A 85 1.77 -7.04 7.42
CA GLU A 85 2.92 -7.88 7.12
C GLU A 85 3.25 -7.82 5.63
N THR A 86 4.53 -7.67 5.27
CA THR A 86 5.01 -7.87 3.90
C THR A 86 6.25 -8.78 3.90
N SER A 87 6.68 -9.26 2.73
CA SER A 87 7.96 -9.98 2.61
C SER A 87 9.20 -9.14 2.98
N LEU A 88 9.07 -7.84 3.23
CA LEU A 88 10.14 -6.98 3.77
C LEU A 88 10.03 -6.77 5.30
N GLY A 89 9.06 -7.41 5.95
CA GLY A 89 8.74 -7.26 7.38
C GLY A 89 7.49 -6.41 7.62
N GLU A 90 7.17 -6.21 8.90
CA GLU A 90 5.96 -5.50 9.34
C GLU A 90 6.04 -3.97 9.16
N VAL A 91 4.90 -3.33 8.90
CA VAL A 91 4.74 -1.87 8.89
C VAL A 91 3.56 -1.47 9.78
N PRO A 92 3.74 -0.54 10.74
CA PRO A 92 2.72 -0.20 11.72
C PRO A 92 1.51 0.53 11.12
N LEU A 93 0.33 0.13 11.58
CA LEU A 93 -0.93 0.84 11.39
C LEU A 93 -1.06 1.95 12.45
N ASP A 94 -1.72 3.04 12.09
CA ASP A 94 -2.12 4.09 13.02
C ASP A 94 -3.42 3.70 13.73
N VAL A 95 -3.32 2.75 14.66
CA VAL A 95 -4.44 2.21 15.44
C VAL A 95 -5.29 3.32 16.08
N GLU A 96 -4.66 4.39 16.57
CA GLU A 96 -5.35 5.54 17.17
C GLU A 96 -6.22 6.30 16.13
N LEU A 97 -5.74 6.47 14.90
CA LEU A 97 -6.57 6.99 13.82
C LEU A 97 -7.68 6.00 13.44
N ILE A 98 -7.37 4.71 13.30
CA ILE A 98 -8.35 3.68 12.92
C ILE A 98 -9.51 3.66 13.92
N ASP A 99 -9.22 3.65 15.22
CA ASP A 99 -10.23 3.71 16.29
C ASP A 99 -11.02 5.02 16.30
N LYS A 100 -10.45 6.13 15.80
CA LYS A 100 -11.17 7.40 15.59
C LYS A 100 -12.08 7.35 14.36
N LEU A 101 -11.63 6.73 13.26
CA LEU A 101 -12.40 6.62 12.02
C LEU A 101 -13.56 5.62 12.16
N LEU A 102 -13.37 4.48 12.84
CA LEU A 102 -14.41 3.47 13.11
C LEU A 102 -15.60 3.97 13.96
N LYS A 103 -15.58 5.24 14.41
CA LYS A 103 -16.71 5.91 15.07
C LYS A 103 -17.70 6.53 14.09
N TYR A 104 -17.34 6.71 12.82
CA TYR A 104 -18.23 7.27 11.79
C TYR A 104 -18.90 6.14 10.99
N PRO A 105 -20.22 6.23 10.66
CA PRO A 105 -20.97 5.11 10.05
C PRO A 105 -20.44 4.56 8.71
N VAL A 106 -19.68 5.38 7.98
CA VAL A 106 -19.05 5.01 6.70
C VAL A 106 -17.86 4.06 6.87
N PHE A 107 -17.17 4.09 8.01
CA PHE A 107 -16.04 3.20 8.28
C PHE A 107 -16.52 1.97 9.05
N ARG A 108 -16.22 0.80 8.52
CA ARG A 108 -16.53 -0.50 9.14
C ARG A 108 -15.27 -1.34 9.22
N ASN A 109 -15.31 -2.42 9.98
CA ASN A 109 -14.31 -3.47 9.87
C ASN A 109 -14.99 -4.65 9.15
N VAL A 110 -14.55 -4.92 7.92
CA VAL A 110 -15.01 -6.03 7.08
C VAL A 110 -13.79 -6.92 6.81
N PRO A 111 -13.48 -7.91 7.68
CA PRO A 111 -12.24 -8.69 7.58
C PRO A 111 -12.00 -9.32 6.20
N GLN A 112 -13.07 -9.78 5.54
CA GLN A 112 -13.05 -10.40 4.22
C GLN A 112 -12.56 -9.45 3.11
N ALA A 113 -12.66 -8.13 3.31
CA ALA A 113 -12.13 -7.13 2.38
C ALA A 113 -10.60 -6.92 2.51
N HIS A 114 -9.94 -7.63 3.44
CA HIS A 114 -8.51 -7.50 3.72
C HIS A 114 -7.72 -8.82 3.59
N GLU A 115 -8.38 -9.93 3.25
CA GLU A 115 -7.74 -11.26 3.16
C GLU A 115 -6.73 -11.35 2.00
N TYR A 116 -5.57 -12.00 2.25
CA TYR A 116 -4.52 -12.30 1.25
C TYR A 116 -3.90 -13.71 1.51
N GLY A 117 -3.56 -14.56 0.53
CA GLY A 117 -3.60 -14.39 -0.93
C GLY A 117 -4.05 -15.55 -1.86
N PRO A 118 -3.93 -16.87 -1.57
CA PRO A 118 -3.94 -17.89 -2.63
C PRO A 118 -5.30 -18.21 -3.29
N SER A 119 -6.43 -17.89 -2.63
CA SER A 119 -7.78 -18.25 -3.11
C SER A 119 -8.43 -17.25 -4.07
N GLY A 120 -7.65 -16.30 -4.63
CA GLY A 120 -8.15 -15.22 -5.49
C GLY A 120 -8.62 -14.00 -4.68
N GLN A 121 -7.67 -13.28 -4.09
CA GLN A 121 -7.93 -12.40 -2.95
C GLN A 121 -7.65 -10.91 -3.23
N GLU A 122 -7.87 -10.06 -2.22
CA GLU A 122 -7.70 -8.61 -2.36
C GLU A 122 -6.21 -8.24 -2.45
N HIS A 123 -5.88 -7.29 -3.31
CA HIS A 123 -4.49 -6.95 -3.63
C HIS A 123 -4.26 -5.46 -3.90
N SER A 124 -5.33 -4.65 -4.04
CA SER A 124 -5.24 -3.23 -4.40
C SER A 124 -4.36 -2.41 -3.45
N VAL A 125 -4.50 -2.65 -2.13
CA VAL A 125 -3.67 -2.05 -1.09
C VAL A 125 -2.36 -2.80 -0.91
N GLN A 126 -2.40 -4.15 -0.89
CA GLN A 126 -1.25 -5.02 -0.61
C GLN A 126 -0.04 -4.77 -1.51
N ILE A 127 -0.27 -4.48 -2.79
CA ILE A 127 0.80 -4.27 -3.78
C ILE A 127 1.57 -2.97 -3.53
N GLU A 128 0.94 -1.94 -2.95
CA GLU A 128 1.61 -0.66 -2.68
C GLU A 128 2.45 -0.71 -1.40
N LEU A 129 2.19 -1.66 -0.48
CA LEU A 129 2.83 -1.70 0.83
C LEU A 129 4.36 -1.85 0.77
N PRO A 130 4.96 -2.78 -0.02
CA PRO A 130 6.41 -2.92 -0.05
C PRO A 130 7.10 -1.76 -0.79
N LEU A 131 6.45 -1.14 -1.78
CA LEU A 131 6.95 0.07 -2.45
C LEU A 131 7.01 1.27 -1.48
N LEU A 132 5.99 1.41 -0.62
CA LEU A 132 5.93 2.43 0.41
C LEU A 132 6.94 2.17 1.54
N GLN A 133 7.07 0.91 1.98
CA GLN A 133 8.06 0.47 2.97
C GLN A 133 9.51 0.67 2.49
N HIS A 134 9.78 0.55 1.18
CA HIS A 134 11.09 0.86 0.60
C HIS A 134 11.37 2.36 0.46
N SER A 135 10.36 3.16 0.11
CA SER A 135 10.54 4.57 -0.26
C SER A 135 10.35 5.57 0.89
N ARG A 136 9.94 5.10 2.07
CA ARG A 136 9.60 5.94 3.24
C ARG A 136 10.08 5.31 4.54
N GLU A 137 10.48 6.15 5.46
CA GLU A 137 10.91 5.76 6.82
C GLU A 137 9.99 6.40 7.86
N ASN A 138 9.88 5.79 9.04
CA ASN A 138 9.24 6.36 10.24
C ASN A 138 7.80 6.86 10.02
N PHE A 139 7.04 6.17 9.17
CA PHE A 139 5.62 6.45 8.91
C PHE A 139 4.72 5.36 9.51
N LYS A 140 3.41 5.63 9.56
CA LYS A 140 2.35 4.65 9.80
C LYS A 140 1.33 4.66 8.67
N PHE A 141 0.64 3.56 8.48
CA PHE A 141 -0.56 3.48 7.64
C PHE A 141 -1.78 4.00 8.40
#